data_AF-A0A2H0S1J2-F1
#
_entry.id   AF-A0A2H0S1J2-F1
#
_cell.length_a   1.000
_cell.length_b   1.000
_cell.length_c   1.000
_cell.angle_alpha   90.00
_cell.angle_beta   90.00
_cell.angle_gamma   90.00
#
_symmetry.space_group_name_H-M   'P 1'
#
loop_
_entity.id
_entity.type
_entity.pdbx_description
1 polymer ?
#
loop_
_entity_poly.entity_id
_entity_poly.type
_entity_poly.pdbx_seq_one_letter_code
_entity_poly.pdbx_strand_id
1 'polypeptide(L)'
;MNWIDRIPSNERRKLRKRMRSPEEYERLRERVKGPEDLEREMAKNELLAELKFAMETEPRVNEELKKDIEHDLKEKGIEQVLKTADMSPEAIQSLESGSFAVRIETDAEGSEQMVLQPEGNVSEKIPLQRSVTEQYAAGFAALDDQQNA
;
A
#
# COMPACT_ATOMS: atom_id res chain seq x y z
N MET A 1 -0.46 37.74 27.37
CA MET A 1 0.78 36.98 27.62
C MET A 1 0.78 35.77 26.69
N ASN A 2 1.71 35.66 25.74
CA ASN A 2 1.80 34.45 24.91
C ASN A 2 2.56 33.37 25.69
N TRP A 3 2.15 32.10 25.54
CA TRP A 3 2.78 30.97 26.24
C TRP A 3 4.28 30.82 25.91
N ILE A 4 4.68 31.21 24.69
CA ILE A 4 6.07 31.30 24.22
C ILE A 4 6.92 32.23 25.11
N ASP A 5 6.30 33.20 25.78
CA ASP A 5 7.02 34.13 26.65
C ASP A 5 7.48 33.50 27.97
N ARG A 6 6.95 32.32 28.32
CA ARG A 6 7.31 31.54 29.52
C ARG A 6 8.52 30.63 29.33
N ILE A 7 9.04 30.52 28.10
CA ILE A 7 10.17 29.64 27.77
C ILE A 7 11.51 30.37 28.02
N PRO A 8 12.56 29.70 28.53
CA PRO A 8 13.89 30.28 28.70
C PRO A 8 14.44 30.91 27.41
N SER A 9 15.20 32.01 27.55
CA SER A 9 15.62 32.88 26.43
C SER A 9 16.40 32.16 25.31
N ASN A 10 17.20 31.15 25.65
CA ASN A 10 17.96 30.35 24.69
C ASN A 10 17.06 29.45 23.84
N GLU A 11 16.05 28.84 24.44
CA GLU A 11 15.07 28.00 23.75
C GLU A 11 14.10 28.85 22.92
N ARG A 12 13.70 30.03 23.41
CA ARG A 12 12.93 31.01 22.61
C ARG A 12 13.68 31.44 21.34
N ARG A 13 14.99 31.64 21.43
CA ARG A 13 15.82 32.03 20.27
C ARG A 13 15.91 30.88 19.25
N LYS A 14 16.12 29.64 19.70
CA LYS A 14 16.11 28.45 18.81
C LYS A 14 14.73 28.23 18.17
N LEU A 15 13.66 28.36 18.94
CA LEU A 15 12.28 28.21 18.47
C LEU A 15 11.92 29.28 17.43
N ARG A 16 12.26 30.55 17.68
CA ARG A 16 12.08 31.64 16.69
C ARG A 16 12.88 31.42 15.41
N LYS A 17 14.10 30.89 15.50
CA LYS A 17 14.93 30.60 14.33
C LYS A 17 14.29 29.47 13.50
N ARG A 18 13.79 28.41 14.14
CA ARG A 18 13.02 27.34 13.47
C ARG A 18 11.72 27.85 12.84
N MET A 19 10.96 28.68 13.55
CA MET A 19 9.67 29.23 13.08
C MET A 19 9.77 30.40 12.09
N ARG A 20 10.98 30.88 11.75
CA ARG A 20 11.16 31.99 10.78
C ARG A 20 12.20 31.70 9.70
N SER A 21 12.81 30.51 9.67
CA SER A 21 13.77 30.17 8.62
C SER A 21 13.01 29.76 7.35
N PRO A 22 13.08 30.52 6.25
CA PRO A 22 12.39 30.18 5.00
C PRO A 22 12.80 28.78 4.50
N GLU A 23 14.07 28.40 4.66
CA GLU A 23 14.61 27.09 4.28
C GLU A 23 13.94 25.91 5.01
N GLU A 24 13.55 26.08 6.27
CA GLU A 24 12.88 25.01 7.02
C GLU A 24 11.39 24.92 6.64
N TYR A 25 10.77 26.03 6.23
CA TYR A 25 9.42 26.02 5.67
C TYR A 25 9.37 25.48 4.24
N GLU A 26 10.39 25.72 3.42
CA GLU A 26 10.54 25.10 2.10
C GLU A 26 10.72 23.59 2.24
N ARG A 27 11.62 23.12 3.11
CA ARG A 27 11.76 21.70 3.43
C ARG A 27 10.47 21.07 3.96
N LEU A 28 9.70 21.81 4.75
CA LEU A 28 8.42 21.34 5.26
C LEU A 28 7.35 21.28 4.15
N ARG A 29 7.33 22.26 3.24
CA ARG A 29 6.45 22.25 2.05
C ARG A 29 6.79 21.14 1.08
N GLU A 30 8.07 20.88 0.85
CA GLU A 30 8.53 19.76 0.01
C GLU A 30 8.17 18.40 0.63
N ARG A 31 8.05 18.31 1.96
CA ARG A 31 7.74 17.08 2.68
C ARG A 31 6.23 16.82 2.83
N VAL A 32 5.39 17.85 2.76
CA VAL A 32 3.95 17.72 2.87
C VAL A 32 3.37 17.40 1.50
N LYS A 33 2.73 16.23 1.37
CA LYS A 33 2.04 15.82 0.15
C LYS A 33 1.04 16.89 -0.29
N GLY A 34 0.99 17.17 -1.60
CA GLY A 34 0.06 18.12 -2.15
C GLY A 34 -1.39 17.64 -1.97
N PRO A 35 -2.38 18.55 -2.02
CA PRO A 35 -3.80 18.15 -1.97
C PRO A 35 -4.16 17.17 -3.10
N GLU A 36 -3.61 17.36 -4.30
CA GLU A 36 -3.83 16.44 -5.44
C GLU A 36 -3.25 15.05 -5.18
N ASP A 37 -2.09 14.96 -4.52
CA ASP A 37 -1.47 13.67 -4.17
C ASP A 37 -2.32 12.94 -3.13
N LEU A 38 -2.87 13.67 -2.16
CA LEU A 38 -3.77 13.12 -1.15
C LEU A 38 -5.07 12.62 -1.77
N GLU A 39 -5.67 13.36 -2.69
CA GLU A 39 -6.87 12.92 -3.41
C GLU A 39 -6.63 11.61 -4.18
N ARG A 40 -5.47 11.50 -4.87
CA ARG A 40 -5.08 10.26 -5.57
C ARG A 40 -4.88 9.09 -4.63
N GLU A 41 -4.23 9.31 -3.48
CA GLU A 41 -4.04 8.26 -2.48
C GLU A 41 -5.35 7.84 -1.82
N MET A 42 -6.25 8.79 -1.56
CA MET A 42 -7.57 8.50 -1.01
C MET A 42 -8.40 7.65 -1.97
N ALA A 43 -8.49 8.04 -3.25
CA ALA A 43 -9.22 7.27 -4.25
C ALA A 43 -8.65 5.85 -4.41
N LYS A 44 -7.32 5.71 -4.35
CA LYS A 44 -6.67 4.39 -4.37
C LYS A 44 -7.02 3.54 -3.16
N ASN A 45 -6.98 4.13 -1.97
CA ASN A 45 -7.31 3.41 -0.73
C ASN A 45 -8.79 3.02 -0.69
N GLU A 46 -9.67 3.87 -1.19
CA GLU A 46 -11.09 3.58 -1.33
C GLU A 46 -11.32 2.36 -2.22
N LEU A 47 -10.72 2.33 -3.41
CA LEU A 47 -10.82 1.20 -4.33
C LEU A 47 -10.26 -0.12 -3.74
N LEU A 48 -9.15 -0.05 -3.02
CA LEU A 48 -8.57 -1.23 -2.37
C LEU A 48 -9.43 -1.73 -1.19
N ALA A 49 -10.06 -0.82 -0.46
CA ALA A 49 -10.98 -1.16 0.62
C ALA A 49 -12.26 -1.82 0.06
N GLU A 50 -12.78 -1.34 -1.06
CA GLU A 50 -13.90 -1.96 -1.77
C GLU A 50 -13.55 -3.37 -2.28
N LEU A 51 -12.39 -3.51 -2.93
CA LEU A 51 -11.91 -4.82 -3.37
C LEU A 51 -11.72 -5.77 -2.18
N LYS A 52 -11.17 -5.29 -1.06
CA LYS A 52 -11.02 -6.08 0.16
C LYS A 52 -12.38 -6.56 0.67
N PHE A 53 -13.36 -5.65 0.72
CA PHE A 53 -14.71 -5.99 1.13
C PHE A 53 -15.31 -7.05 0.19
N ALA A 54 -15.19 -6.86 -1.13
CA ALA A 54 -15.66 -7.83 -2.13
C ALA A 54 -15.00 -9.20 -1.96
N MET A 55 -13.69 -9.26 -1.68
CA MET A 55 -12.99 -10.52 -1.38
C MET A 55 -13.50 -11.21 -0.11
N GLU A 56 -13.94 -10.45 0.89
CA GLU A 56 -14.50 -10.98 2.15
C GLU A 56 -15.96 -11.42 2.01
N THR A 57 -16.75 -10.73 1.17
CA THR A 57 -18.18 -11.04 0.97
C THR A 57 -18.45 -12.04 -0.14
N GLU A 58 -17.63 -12.03 -1.19
CA GLU A 58 -17.82 -12.84 -2.40
C GLU A 58 -16.61 -13.76 -2.63
N PRO A 59 -16.72 -15.06 -2.30
CA PRO A 59 -15.63 -16.01 -2.49
C PRO A 59 -15.13 -16.10 -3.93
N ARG A 60 -16.00 -15.83 -4.91
CA ARG A 60 -15.66 -15.85 -6.34
C ARG A 60 -14.63 -14.79 -6.73
N VAL A 61 -14.75 -13.59 -6.18
CA VAL A 61 -13.81 -12.49 -6.45
C VAL A 61 -12.41 -12.86 -5.97
N ASN A 62 -12.32 -13.47 -4.78
CA ASN A 62 -11.05 -13.95 -4.25
C ASN A 62 -10.45 -15.10 -5.10
N GLU A 63 -11.28 -16.03 -5.57
CA GLU A 63 -10.83 -17.13 -6.43
C GLU A 63 -10.34 -16.66 -7.80
N GLU A 64 -11.03 -15.70 -8.43
CA GLU A 64 -10.64 -15.12 -9.71
C GLU A 64 -9.34 -14.33 -9.56
N LEU A 65 -9.25 -13.45 -8.56
CA LEU A 65 -8.03 -12.70 -8.27
C LEU A 65 -6.84 -13.63 -8.00
N LYS A 66 -7.06 -14.73 -7.27
CA LYS A 66 -6.02 -15.74 -7.03
C LYS A 66 -5.55 -16.39 -8.33
N LYS A 67 -6.46 -16.73 -9.26
CA LYS A 67 -6.12 -17.32 -10.55
C LYS A 67 -5.32 -16.36 -11.42
N ASP A 68 -5.71 -15.09 -11.46
CA ASP A 68 -5.01 -14.07 -12.24
C ASP A 68 -3.58 -13.86 -11.71
N ILE A 69 -3.41 -13.84 -10.39
CA ILE A 69 -2.09 -13.75 -9.75
C ILE A 69 -1.28 -15.02 -10.03
N GLU A 70 -1.88 -16.21 -9.96
CA GLU A 70 -1.19 -17.47 -10.25
C GLU A 70 -0.72 -17.52 -11.72
N HIS A 71 -1.54 -17.03 -12.65
CA HIS A 71 -1.19 -16.90 -14.05
C HIS A 71 -0.01 -15.95 -14.24
N ASP A 72 -0.06 -14.76 -13.65
CA ASP A 72 1.01 -13.76 -13.73
C ASP A 72 2.31 -14.23 -13.06
N LEU A 73 2.24 -14.98 -11.95
CA LEU A 73 3.41 -15.59 -11.33
C LEU A 73 4.09 -16.60 -12.27
N LYS A 74 3.31 -17.35 -13.05
CA LYS A 74 3.84 -18.32 -14.03
C LYS A 74 4.39 -17.65 -15.29
N GLU A 75 3.74 -16.60 -15.80
CA GLU A 75 4.14 -15.93 -17.03
C GLU A 75 5.25 -14.88 -16.84
N LYS A 76 5.08 -13.99 -15.86
CA LYS A 76 5.97 -12.83 -15.64
C LYS A 76 7.10 -13.16 -14.65
N GLY A 77 6.91 -14.20 -13.84
CA GLY A 77 7.84 -14.63 -12.81
C GLY A 77 7.67 -13.88 -11.48
N ILE A 78 8.07 -14.55 -10.39
CA ILE A 78 7.96 -14.08 -9.00
C ILE A 78 8.57 -12.69 -8.81
N GLU A 79 9.71 -12.40 -9.45
CA GLU A 79 10.45 -11.14 -9.30
C GLU A 79 9.70 -9.91 -9.86
N GLN A 80 8.83 -10.11 -10.85
CA GLN A 80 8.06 -9.04 -11.48
C GLN A 80 6.73 -8.78 -10.77
N VAL A 81 6.20 -9.80 -10.09
CA VAL A 81 4.91 -9.74 -9.41
C VAL A 81 5.06 -9.30 -7.96
N LEU A 82 6.13 -9.77 -7.29
CA LEU A 82 6.38 -9.52 -5.88
C LEU A 82 7.44 -8.44 -5.71
N LYS A 83 7.30 -7.64 -4.64
CA LYS A 83 8.35 -6.73 -4.22
C LYS A 83 9.49 -7.59 -3.68
N THR A 84 10.71 -7.41 -4.20
CA THR A 84 11.91 -8.17 -3.83
C THR A 84 12.12 -8.20 -2.33
N ALA A 85 11.56 -9.23 -1.70
CA ALA A 85 11.81 -9.62 -0.33
C ALA A 85 12.74 -10.83 -0.40
N ASP A 86 13.72 -10.89 0.50
CA ASP A 86 14.48 -12.11 0.75
C ASP A 86 13.48 -13.20 1.21
N MET A 87 12.98 -13.97 0.26
CA MET A 87 11.96 -14.99 0.48
C MET A 87 12.62 -16.28 0.93
N SER A 88 11.99 -16.97 1.88
CA SER A 88 12.41 -18.32 2.24
C SER A 88 12.23 -19.28 1.04
N PRO A 89 13.08 -20.32 0.89
CA PRO A 89 12.90 -21.34 -0.15
C PRO A 89 11.53 -22.04 -0.07
N GLU A 90 10.98 -22.15 1.13
CA GLU A 90 9.66 -22.72 1.40
C GLU A 90 8.52 -21.83 0.88
N ALA A 91 8.65 -20.51 1.02
CA ALA A 91 7.69 -19.56 0.46
C ALA A 91 7.70 -19.54 -1.07
N ILE A 92 8.88 -19.64 -1.69
CA ILE A 92 9.01 -19.75 -3.15
C ILE A 92 8.26 -20.98 -3.65
N GLN A 93 8.51 -22.15 -3.04
CA GLN A 93 7.86 -23.40 -3.44
C GLN A 93 6.33 -23.38 -3.23
N SER A 94 5.87 -22.72 -2.16
CA SER A 94 4.44 -22.56 -1.87
C SER A 94 3.76 -21.64 -2.89
N LEU A 95 4.44 -20.59 -3.33
CA LEU A 95 3.94 -19.68 -4.38
C LEU A 95 3.93 -20.35 -5.75
N GLU A 96 4.99 -21.09 -6.12
CA GLU A 96 5.06 -21.85 -7.38
C GLU A 96 3.99 -22.94 -7.47
N SER A 97 3.63 -23.54 -6.34
CA SER A 97 2.58 -24.57 -6.26
C SER A 97 1.16 -24.01 -6.20
N GLY A 98 0.97 -22.68 -6.15
CA GLY A 98 -0.35 -22.05 -6.03
C GLY A 98 -0.95 -22.10 -4.61
N SER A 99 -0.16 -22.54 -3.63
CA SER A 99 -0.55 -22.69 -2.23
C SER A 99 -0.36 -21.38 -1.46
N PHE A 100 -1.12 -20.36 -1.83
CA PHE A 100 -1.11 -19.04 -1.17
C PHE A 100 -2.52 -18.45 -1.04
N ALA A 101 -2.66 -17.51 -0.11
CA ALA A 101 -3.84 -16.68 0.10
C ALA A 101 -3.53 -15.22 -0.24
N VAL A 102 -4.48 -14.55 -0.89
CA VAL A 102 -4.39 -13.11 -1.22
C VAL A 102 -5.08 -12.32 -0.10
N ARG A 103 -4.44 -11.26 0.38
CA ARG A 103 -5.01 -10.35 1.39
C ARG A 103 -4.66 -8.91 1.07
N ILE A 104 -5.48 -7.98 1.58
CA ILE A 104 -5.21 -6.54 1.51
C ILE A 104 -4.94 -6.05 2.93
N GLU A 105 -3.75 -5.49 3.13
CA GLU A 105 -3.27 -4.99 4.42
C GLU A 105 -2.74 -3.56 4.30
N THR A 106 -2.84 -2.82 5.40
CA THR A 106 -2.27 -1.49 5.51
C THR A 106 -0.79 -1.58 5.84
N ASP A 107 0.05 -0.87 5.09
CA ASP A 107 1.48 -0.77 5.36
C ASP A 107 1.79 0.17 6.55
N ALA A 108 3.07 0.26 6.91
CA ALA A 108 3.53 1.15 7.99
C ALA A 108 3.37 2.65 7.66
N GLU A 109 3.17 2.99 6.38
CA GLU A 109 2.94 4.36 5.91
C GLU A 109 1.45 4.70 5.85
N GLY A 110 0.56 3.76 6.18
CA GLY A 110 -0.89 3.94 6.19
C GLY A 110 -1.56 3.75 4.83
N SER A 111 -0.85 3.19 3.84
CA SER A 111 -1.38 2.89 2.52
C SER A 111 -1.84 1.44 2.43
N GLU A 112 -2.95 1.17 1.75
CA GLU A 112 -3.37 -0.21 1.50
C GLU A 112 -2.52 -0.85 0.40
N GLN A 113 -2.12 -2.11 0.63
CA GLN A 113 -1.36 -2.91 -0.31
C GLN A 113 -1.85 -4.36 -0.34
N MET A 114 -1.79 -4.98 -1.50
CA MET A 114 -2.03 -6.40 -1.65
C MET A 114 -0.81 -7.21 -1.21
N VAL A 115 -1.04 -8.23 -0.40
CA VAL A 115 -0.02 -9.14 0.12
C VAL A 115 -0.41 -10.58 -0.16
N LEU A 116 0.58 -11.39 -0.52
CA LEU A 116 0.44 -12.83 -0.62
C LEU A 116 0.93 -13.48 0.66
N GLN A 117 0.18 -14.45 1.14
CA GLN A 117 0.51 -15.25 2.31
C GLN A 117 0.65 -16.72 1.90
N PRO A 118 1.86 -17.29 1.90
CA PRO A 118 2.09 -18.71 1.60
C PRO A 118 1.42 -19.62 2.63
N GLU A 119 0.82 -20.73 2.18
CA GLU A 119 0.27 -21.74 3.08
C GLU A 119 1.40 -22.53 3.74
N GLY A 120 1.52 -22.41 5.07
CA GLY A 120 2.57 -23.08 5.86
C GLY A 120 3.44 -22.11 6.66
N ASN A 121 3.58 -20.86 6.20
CA ASN A 121 4.30 -19.81 6.92
C ASN A 121 3.42 -18.57 7.10
N VAL A 122 2.59 -18.58 8.14
CA VAL A 122 1.67 -17.49 8.49
C VAL A 122 2.43 -16.17 8.78
N SER A 123 3.73 -16.25 9.06
CA SER A 123 4.57 -15.10 9.40
C SER A 123 5.14 -14.36 8.19
N GLU A 124 5.23 -15.00 7.02
CA GLU A 124 5.77 -14.38 5.80
C GLU A 124 4.62 -13.81 4.97
N LYS A 125 4.48 -12.48 5.01
CA LYS A 125 3.57 -11.73 4.13
C LYS A 125 4.41 -11.05 3.08
N ILE A 126 4.18 -11.38 1.82
CA ILE A 126 4.98 -10.89 0.71
C ILE A 126 4.15 -9.87 -0.06
N PRO A 127 4.49 -8.57 0.01
CA PRO A 127 3.75 -7.55 -0.70
C PRO A 127 3.96 -7.67 -2.21
N LEU A 128 2.89 -7.48 -2.97
CA LEU A 128 2.95 -7.34 -4.43
C LEU A 128 3.69 -6.05 -4.81
N GLN A 129 4.21 -6.01 -6.03
CA GLN A 129 4.67 -4.75 -6.59
C GLN A 129 3.50 -3.76 -6.69
N ARG A 130 3.82 -2.47 -6.49
CA ARG A 130 2.82 -1.40 -6.52
C ARG A 130 2.12 -1.32 -7.88
N SER A 131 2.87 -1.45 -8.96
CA SER A 131 2.36 -1.46 -10.34
C SER A 131 1.35 -2.58 -10.58
N VAL A 132 1.61 -3.76 -10.03
CA VAL A 132 0.76 -4.95 -10.16
C VAL A 132 -0.50 -4.80 -9.32
N THR A 133 -0.38 -4.30 -8.09
CA THR A 133 -1.54 -3.97 -7.24
C THR A 133 -2.49 -2.99 -7.94
N GLU A 134 -1.92 -1.97 -8.60
CA GLU A 134 -2.70 -0.96 -9.33
C GLU A 134 -3.40 -1.55 -10.56
N GLN A 135 -2.77 -2.52 -11.26
CA GLN A 135 -3.39 -3.22 -12.39
C GLN A 135 -4.62 -4.04 -11.96
N TYR A 136 -4.51 -4.81 -10.87
CA TYR A 136 -5.65 -5.61 -10.40
C TYR A 136 -6.78 -4.74 -9.85
N ALA A 137 -6.45 -3.67 -9.11
CA ALA A 137 -7.45 -2.73 -8.62
C ALA A 137 -8.18 -2.03 -9.79
N ALA A 138 -7.45 -1.60 -10.83
CA ALA A 138 -8.06 -0.99 -12.02
C ALA A 138 -8.92 -1.98 -12.82
N GLY A 139 -8.50 -3.25 -12.92
CA GLY A 139 -9.30 -4.31 -13.52
C GLY A 139 -10.62 -4.54 -12.80
N PHE A 140 -10.61 -4.51 -11.46
CA PHE A 140 -11.81 -4.59 -10.64
C PHE A 140 -12.75 -3.39 -10.85
N ALA A 141 -12.23 -2.16 -10.82
CA ALA A 141 -13.04 -0.96 -11.08
C ALA A 141 -13.73 -1.01 -12.46
N ALA A 142 -13.01 -1.47 -13.49
CA ALA A 142 -13.56 -1.60 -14.84
C ALA A 142 -14.66 -2.66 -14.95
N LEU A 143 -14.62 -3.70 -14.12
CA LEU A 143 -15.65 -4.75 -14.05
C LEU A 143 -16.89 -4.26 -13.30
N ASP A 144 -16.72 -3.47 -12.23
CA ASP A 144 -17.84 -2.91 -11.46
C ASP A 144 -18.63 -1.87 -12.26
N ASP A 145 -17.95 -1.01 -13.03
CA ASP A 145 -18.57 -0.06 -13.96
C ASP A 145 -19.42 -0.76 -15.04
N GLN A 146 -19.11 -2.01 -15.40
CA GLN A 146 -19.90 -2.79 -16.35
C GLN A 146 -21.13 -3.48 -15.72
N GLN A 147 -21.16 -3.65 -14.39
CA GLN A 147 -22.33 -4.21 -13.70
C GLN A 147 -23.36 -3.13 -13.32
N ASN A 148 -22.93 -1.86 -13.23
CA ASN A 148 -23.78 -0.71 -12.90
C ASN A 148 -24.26 0.10 -14.13
N ALA A 149 -24.00 -0.36 -15.37
CA ALA A 149 -24.43 0.25 -16.63
C ALA A 149 -25.62 -0.49 -17.28
#